data_AF-A0A2D6TXT6-F1
#
_entry.id   AF-A0A2D6TXT6-F1
#
_cell.length_a   1.000
_cell.length_b   1.000
_cell.length_c   1.000
_cell.angle_alpha   90.00
_cell.angle_beta   90.00
_cell.angle_gamma   90.00
#
_symmetry.space_group_name_H-M   'P 1'
#
loop_
_entity.id
_entity.type
_entity.pdbx_description
1 polymer ?
#
loop_
_entity_poly.entity_id
_entity_poly.type
_entity_poly.pdbx_seq_one_letter_code
_entity_poly.pdbx_strand_id
1 'polypeptide(L)'
;MRFKLLILMGVFLLGINLVIANPFYYKLDLNYEDGEVEIVGIEVEFLDEGEKYDGEYLLQVFEDDKVLEEINFDFPLESLYEEIDEDGRIIDGGLKILNQTKFELFIPYYEKADKIIIYDSDNSELILVSLGSFVKKISGESDSENGIIKEKESKDVKKKSLLLIFIVVLVVFIFLAMVLFKKRRKNVK
;
A
#
# COMPACT_ATOMS: atom_id res chain seq x y z
N MET A 1 -33.77 -0.72 -28.98
CA MET A 1 -33.22 0.48 -28.30
C MET A 1 -32.98 0.24 -26.81
N ARG A 2 -33.86 -0.45 -26.09
CA ARG A 2 -33.70 -0.80 -24.66
C ARG A 2 -32.47 -1.69 -24.36
N PHE A 3 -32.17 -2.63 -25.25
CA PHE A 3 -31.04 -3.56 -25.06
C PHE A 3 -29.66 -2.88 -25.12
N LYS A 4 -29.47 -1.90 -26.01
CA LYS A 4 -28.20 -1.15 -26.12
C LYS A 4 -27.94 -0.25 -24.90
N LEU A 5 -29.00 0.25 -24.26
CA LEU A 5 -28.89 1.04 -23.03
C LEU A 5 -28.48 0.16 -21.83
N LEU A 6 -29.01 -1.06 -21.74
CA LEU A 6 -28.65 -2.04 -20.73
C LEU A 6 -27.18 -2.48 -20.86
N ILE A 7 -26.70 -2.70 -22.08
CA ILE A 7 -25.29 -3.04 -22.32
C ILE A 7 -24.36 -1.89 -21.90
N LEU A 8 -24.70 -0.64 -22.26
CA LEU A 8 -23.90 0.52 -21.88
C LEU A 8 -23.87 0.72 -20.35
N MET A 9 -24.99 0.52 -19.68
CA MET A 9 -25.09 0.60 -18.22
C MET A 9 -24.32 -0.53 -17.53
N GLY A 10 -24.33 -1.73 -18.12
CA GLY A 10 -23.51 -2.86 -17.65
C GLY A 10 -22.01 -2.60 -17.79
N VAL A 11 -21.57 -2.04 -18.91
CA VAL A 11 -20.15 -1.66 -19.13
C VAL A 11 -19.74 -0.53 -18.16
N PHE A 12 -20.63 0.42 -17.89
CA PHE A 12 -20.37 1.50 -16.94
C PHE A 12 -20.30 0.99 -15.50
N LEU A 13 -21.19 0.08 -15.09
CA LEU A 13 -21.15 -0.56 -13.77
C LEU A 13 -19.92 -1.46 -13.59
N LEU A 14 -19.47 -2.13 -14.65
CA LEU A 14 -18.23 -2.91 -14.63
C LEU A 14 -16.99 -2.01 -14.47
N GLY A 15 -17.02 -0.79 -15.02
CA GLY A 15 -15.91 0.17 -14.93
C GLY A 15 -15.77 0.90 -13.59
N ILE A 16 -16.78 0.86 -12.72
CA ILE A 16 -16.74 1.53 -11.40
C ILE A 16 -15.98 0.70 -10.35
N ASN A 17 -15.60 -0.55 -10.64
CA ASN A 17 -14.65 -1.29 -9.81
C ASN A 17 -13.20 -0.78 -9.95
N LEU A 18 -13.03 0.53 -10.22
CA LEU A 18 -11.76 1.22 -10.11
C LEU A 18 -11.30 1.10 -8.66
N VAL A 19 -10.44 0.10 -8.48
CA VAL A 19 -9.51 -0.17 -7.38
C VAL A 19 -9.38 1.05 -6.48
N ILE A 20 -10.12 1.04 -5.37
CA ILE A 20 -9.79 1.88 -4.23
C ILE A 20 -8.55 1.24 -3.66
N ALA A 21 -7.38 1.66 -4.14
CA ALA A 21 -6.12 1.30 -3.50
C ALA A 21 -6.24 1.80 -2.06
N ASN A 22 -6.12 0.89 -1.09
CA ASN A 22 -6.07 1.27 0.31
C ASN A 22 -4.77 2.07 0.49
N PRO A 23 -4.83 3.38 0.80
CA PRO A 23 -3.61 4.18 0.89
C PRO A 23 -2.93 4.02 2.25
N PHE A 24 -3.49 3.18 3.14
CA PHE A 24 -2.90 2.89 4.44
C PHE A 24 -2.05 1.63 4.36
N TYR A 25 -0.86 1.71 4.97
CA TYR A 25 0.12 0.64 5.04
C TYR A 25 0.60 0.47 6.48
N TYR A 26 0.85 -0.76 6.90
CA TYR A 26 1.70 -1.03 8.05
C TYR A 26 3.14 -0.68 7.68
N LYS A 27 3.79 0.16 8.48
CA LYS A 27 5.23 0.40 8.44
C LYS A 27 5.87 -0.47 9.51
N LEU A 28 6.63 -1.49 9.10
CA LEU A 28 7.44 -2.32 9.98
C LEU A 28 8.86 -1.78 10.03
N ASP A 29 9.33 -1.43 11.22
CA ASP A 29 10.74 -1.12 11.46
C ASP A 29 11.46 -2.42 11.81
N LEU A 30 12.29 -2.92 10.89
CA LEU A 30 13.04 -4.17 11.03
C LEU A 30 14.51 -3.89 11.35
N ASN A 31 15.07 -4.68 12.25
CA ASN A 31 16.50 -4.76 12.49
C ASN A 31 16.98 -6.17 12.10
N TYR A 32 18.03 -6.24 11.29
CA TYR A 32 18.70 -7.50 10.94
C TYR A 32 20.11 -7.47 11.52
N GLU A 33 20.52 -8.55 12.18
CA GLU A 33 21.87 -8.73 12.71
C GLU A 33 22.28 -10.21 12.63
N ASP A 34 23.29 -10.52 11.80
CA ASP A 34 23.88 -11.86 11.65
C ASP A 34 22.88 -13.01 11.41
N GLY A 35 21.78 -12.74 10.69
CA GLY A 35 20.74 -13.73 10.37
C GLY A 35 19.54 -13.70 11.32
N GLU A 36 19.63 -12.95 12.41
CA GLU A 36 18.51 -12.71 13.30
C GLU A 36 17.74 -11.47 12.84
N VAL A 37 16.40 -11.58 12.84
CA VAL A 37 15.50 -10.48 12.50
C VAL A 37 14.74 -10.07 13.77
N GLU A 38 14.58 -8.78 13.99
CA GLU A 38 13.78 -8.21 15.07
C GLU A 38 12.83 -7.15 14.52
N ILE A 39 11.56 -7.18 14.93
CA ILE A 39 10.59 -6.12 14.66
C ILE A 39 10.68 -5.10 15.81
N VAL A 40 11.22 -3.92 15.51
CA VAL A 40 11.40 -2.81 16.45
C VAL A 40 10.09 -2.05 16.67
N GLY A 41 9.31 -1.89 15.60
CA GLY A 41 8.10 -1.06 15.61
C GLY A 41 7.11 -1.43 14.52
N ILE A 42 5.83 -1.16 14.78
CA ILE A 42 4.76 -1.26 13.80
C ILE A 42 3.92 0.00 13.89
N GLU A 43 3.87 0.76 12.80
CA GLU A 43 3.05 1.96 12.67
C GLU A 43 2.09 1.82 11.50
N VAL A 44 1.08 2.68 11.42
CA VAL A 44 0.20 2.78 10.23
C VAL A 44 0.47 4.12 9.58
N GLU A 45 0.91 4.09 8.33
CA GLU A 45 1.25 5.27 7.55
C GLU A 45 0.41 5.37 6.28
N PHE A 46 0.19 6.59 5.83
CA PHE A 46 -0.46 6.87 4.55
C PHE A 46 0.61 7.00 3.47
N LEU A 47 0.52 6.19 2.42
CA LEU A 47 1.40 6.26 1.25
C LEU A 47 0.58 6.54 -0.02
N ASP A 48 1.11 7.42 -0.87
CA ASP A 48 0.50 7.75 -2.16
C ASP A 48 0.60 6.59 -3.17
N GLU A 49 1.66 5.79 -3.09
CA GLU A 49 1.90 4.61 -3.89
C GLU A 49 2.59 3.54 -3.03
N GLY A 50 2.22 2.27 -3.23
CA GLY A 50 2.85 1.16 -2.53
C GLY A 50 4.25 0.89 -3.07
N GLU A 51 5.17 0.53 -2.18
CA GLU A 51 6.49 0.05 -2.59
C GLU A 51 6.37 -1.35 -3.20
N LYS A 52 7.28 -1.65 -4.13
CA LYS A 52 7.42 -2.98 -4.71
C LYS A 52 8.68 -3.59 -4.16
N TYR A 53 8.52 -4.69 -3.48
CA TYR A 53 9.61 -5.50 -2.96
C TYR A 53 9.78 -6.73 -3.84
N ASP A 54 11.01 -7.20 -3.88
CA ASP A 54 11.40 -8.48 -4.45
C ASP A 54 12.55 -9.00 -3.57
N GLY A 55 12.69 -10.31 -3.49
CA GLY A 55 13.74 -10.92 -2.67
C GLY A 55 13.46 -12.34 -2.24
N GLU A 56 14.30 -12.86 -1.36
CA GLU A 56 14.28 -14.25 -0.91
C GLU A 56 13.50 -14.44 0.40
N TYR A 57 13.34 -13.41 1.23
CA TYR A 57 12.52 -13.48 2.44
C TYR A 57 11.04 -13.31 2.10
N LEU A 58 10.18 -14.02 2.81
CA LEU A 58 8.73 -13.97 2.60
C LEU A 58 8.05 -13.38 3.82
N LEU A 59 7.21 -12.38 3.61
CA LEU A 59 6.27 -11.89 4.61
C LEU A 59 4.86 -12.27 4.22
N GLN A 60 4.11 -12.80 5.18
CA GLN A 60 2.68 -13.10 5.02
C GLN A 60 1.85 -12.37 6.06
N VAL A 61 0.75 -11.77 5.59
CA VAL A 61 -0.28 -11.17 6.45
C VAL A 61 -1.48 -12.11 6.50
N PHE A 62 -1.98 -12.38 7.70
CA PHE A 62 -3.10 -13.30 7.91
C PHE A 62 -4.33 -12.59 8.49
N GLU A 63 -5.49 -13.13 8.16
CA GLU A 63 -6.75 -13.02 8.90
C GLU A 63 -7.15 -14.45 9.30
N ASP A 64 -6.99 -14.77 10.58
CA ASP A 64 -7.12 -16.11 11.15
C ASP A 64 -6.13 -17.10 10.49
N ASP A 65 -6.62 -17.97 9.60
CA ASP A 65 -5.85 -18.96 8.85
C ASP A 65 -5.74 -18.63 7.35
N LYS A 66 -6.27 -17.47 6.94
CA LYS A 66 -6.28 -17.05 5.54
C LYS A 66 -5.17 -16.04 5.28
N VAL A 67 -4.32 -16.33 4.30
CA VAL A 67 -3.34 -15.37 3.77
C VAL A 67 -4.07 -14.26 3.01
N LEU A 68 -3.86 -13.02 3.45
CA LEU A 68 -4.39 -11.82 2.80
C LEU A 68 -3.38 -11.23 1.81
N GLU A 69 -2.09 -11.30 2.14
CA GLU A 69 -1.01 -10.70 1.37
C GLU A 69 0.28 -11.52 1.52
N GLU A 70 1.06 -11.57 0.45
CA GLU A 70 2.39 -12.17 0.40
C GLU A 70 3.35 -11.18 -0.24
N ILE A 71 4.45 -10.87 0.45
CA ILE A 71 5.46 -9.92 -0.01
C ILE A 71 6.83 -10.59 0.11
N ASN A 72 7.52 -10.68 -1.02
CA ASN A 72 8.92 -11.07 -1.05
C ASN A 72 9.78 -9.83 -0.90
N PHE A 73 10.83 -9.90 -0.09
CA PHE A 73 11.74 -8.78 0.15
C PHE A 73 13.14 -9.28 0.50
N ASP A 74 14.13 -8.39 0.39
CA ASP A 74 15.50 -8.62 0.85
C ASP A 74 15.93 -7.53 1.82
N PHE A 75 16.77 -7.91 2.78
CA PHE A 75 17.48 -6.94 3.59
C PHE A 75 18.56 -6.25 2.73
N PRO A 76 18.69 -4.92 2.79
CA PRO A 76 19.73 -4.19 2.08
C PRO A 76 21.08 -4.39 2.78
N LEU A 77 21.66 -5.58 2.61
CA LEU A 77 22.95 -5.99 3.17
C LEU A 77 24.11 -5.59 2.26
N GLU A 78 23.85 -5.00 1.11
CA GLU A 78 24.88 -4.53 0.20
C GLU A 78 25.02 -3.01 0.28
N SER A 79 26.24 -2.54 0.51
CA SER A 79 26.56 -1.11 0.53
C SER A 79 27.71 -0.83 -0.42
N LEU A 80 27.49 0.09 -1.36
CA LEU A 80 28.56 0.62 -2.21
C LEU A 80 29.38 1.62 -1.41
N TYR A 81 30.70 1.48 -1.46
CA TYR A 81 31.63 2.45 -0.89
C TYR A 81 32.59 2.95 -1.96
N GLU A 82 33.02 4.19 -1.80
CA GLU A 82 34.10 4.82 -2.56
C GLU A 82 35.06 5.45 -1.55
N GLU A 83 36.36 5.22 -1.73
CA GLU A 83 37.41 5.88 -0.98
C GLU A 83 37.96 7.04 -1.80
N ILE A 84 38.05 8.22 -1.20
CA ILE A 84 38.44 9.47 -1.86
C ILE A 84 39.73 10.00 -1.24
N ASP A 85 40.71 10.35 -2.07
CA ASP A 85 41.98 10.95 -1.62
C ASP A 85 41.84 12.43 -1.20
N GLU A 86 42.93 13.02 -0.70
CA GLU A 86 42.98 14.44 -0.29
C GLU A 86 42.71 15.43 -1.45
N ASP A 87 42.91 14.99 -2.70
CA ASP A 87 42.68 15.78 -3.92
C ASP A 87 41.23 15.60 -4.46
N GLY A 88 40.40 14.80 -3.79
CA GLY A 88 39.01 14.54 -4.20
C GLY A 88 38.85 13.49 -5.30
N ARG A 89 39.85 12.64 -5.54
CA ARG A 89 39.80 11.55 -6.53
C ARG A 89 39.43 10.23 -5.87
N ILE A 90 38.57 9.46 -6.54
CA ILE A 90 38.24 8.09 -6.13
C ILE A 90 39.48 7.21 -6.33
N ILE A 91 39.98 6.62 -5.25
CA ILE A 91 41.18 5.76 -5.25
C ILE A 91 40.85 4.28 -5.03
N ASP A 92 39.71 3.99 -4.42
CA ASP A 92 39.17 2.64 -4.27
C ASP A 92 37.64 2.69 -4.25
N GLY A 93 37.01 1.54 -4.49
CA GLY A 93 35.58 1.40 -4.33
C GLY A 93 35.13 -0.04 -4.55
N GLY A 94 33.97 -0.37 -4.01
CA GLY A 94 33.47 -1.73 -4.10
C GLY A 94 32.14 -1.94 -3.42
N LEU A 95 31.71 -3.20 -3.45
CA LEU A 95 30.55 -3.69 -2.73
C LEU A 95 31.00 -4.21 -1.38
N LYS A 96 30.47 -3.64 -0.30
CA LYS A 96 30.65 -4.15 1.06
C LYS A 96 29.37 -4.87 1.49
N ILE A 97 29.52 -6.15 1.83
CA ILE A 97 28.45 -6.92 2.46
C ILE A 97 28.42 -6.55 3.95
N LEU A 98 27.24 -6.19 4.42
CA LEU A 98 26.93 -5.84 5.79
C LEU A 98 26.33 -7.06 6.49
N ASN A 99 26.66 -7.19 7.77
CA ASN A 99 26.06 -8.21 8.63
C ASN A 99 24.85 -7.69 9.39
N GLN A 100 24.64 -6.38 9.37
CA GLN A 100 23.56 -5.71 10.09
C GLN A 100 22.96 -4.60 9.24
N THR A 101 21.65 -4.40 9.33
CA THR A 101 20.97 -3.29 8.68
C THR A 101 19.65 -2.96 9.37
N LYS A 102 19.19 -1.72 9.20
CA LYS A 102 17.85 -1.29 9.58
C LYS A 102 17.05 -1.03 8.32
N PHE A 103 15.86 -1.58 8.27
CA PHE A 103 15.04 -1.57 7.07
C PHE A 103 13.58 -1.30 7.44
N GLU A 104 12.93 -0.43 6.67
CA GLU A 104 11.51 -0.12 6.84
C GLU A 104 10.74 -0.85 5.74
N LEU A 105 9.74 -1.66 6.12
CA LEU A 105 8.94 -2.43 5.18
C LEU A 105 7.48 -1.98 5.24
N PHE A 106 6.92 -1.60 4.10
CA PHE A 106 5.56 -1.09 3.99
C PHE A 106 4.60 -2.14 3.40
N ILE A 107 3.59 -2.53 4.18
CA ILE A 107 2.67 -3.61 3.83
C ILE A 107 1.25 -3.06 3.78
N PRO A 108 0.41 -3.41 2.79
CA PRO A 108 -0.97 -2.94 2.76
C PRO A 108 -1.70 -3.20 4.08
N TYR A 109 -2.42 -2.19 4.57
CA TYR A 109 -3.18 -2.30 5.81
C TYR A 109 -4.46 -3.12 5.60
N TYR A 110 -4.73 -4.06 6.50
CA TYR A 110 -5.93 -4.88 6.50
C TYR A 110 -6.60 -4.81 7.87
N GLU A 111 -7.78 -4.19 7.94
CA GLU A 111 -8.49 -3.95 9.22
C GLU A 111 -8.72 -5.20 10.07
N LYS A 112 -8.84 -6.36 9.41
CA LYS A 112 -9.11 -7.64 10.06
C LYS A 112 -7.88 -8.55 10.19
N ALA A 113 -6.69 -8.08 9.82
CA ALA A 113 -5.49 -8.88 9.98
C ALA A 113 -5.16 -9.10 11.46
N ASP A 114 -4.81 -10.32 11.83
CA ASP A 114 -4.57 -10.74 13.20
C ASP A 114 -3.10 -11.05 13.50
N LYS A 115 -2.32 -11.44 12.47
CA LYS A 115 -0.89 -11.71 12.59
C LYS A 115 -0.12 -11.44 11.30
N ILE A 116 1.18 -11.20 11.46
CA ILE A 116 2.20 -11.15 10.42
C ILE A 116 3.24 -12.23 10.73
N ILE A 117 3.67 -12.96 9.70
CA ILE A 117 4.74 -13.96 9.81
C ILE A 117 5.83 -13.62 8.78
N ILE A 118 7.08 -13.64 9.21
CA ILE A 118 8.26 -13.48 8.36
C ILE A 118 8.98 -14.83 8.30
N TYR A 119 9.31 -15.26 7.09
CA TYR A 119 10.06 -16.47 6.81
C TYR A 119 11.40 -16.14 6.14
N ASP A 120 12.38 -17.00 6.37
CA ASP A 120 13.64 -16.99 5.63
C ASP A 120 13.48 -17.56 4.21
N SER A 121 14.59 -17.59 3.46
CA SER A 121 14.65 -18.11 2.10
C SER A 121 14.39 -19.62 1.99
N ASP A 122 14.52 -20.36 3.09
CA ASP A 122 14.18 -21.78 3.20
C ASP A 122 12.71 -22.01 3.63
N ASN A 123 11.92 -20.95 3.75
CA ASN A 123 10.54 -20.92 4.29
C ASN A 123 10.44 -21.36 5.76
N SER A 124 11.51 -21.19 6.54
CA SER A 124 11.46 -21.36 7.99
C SER A 124 10.95 -20.08 8.64
N GLU A 125 10.04 -20.22 9.61
CA GLU A 125 9.50 -19.08 10.35
C GLU A 125 10.60 -18.41 11.19
N LEU A 126 10.86 -17.13 10.92
CA LEU A 126 11.78 -16.30 11.69
C LEU A 126 11.05 -15.55 12.80
N ILE A 127 9.91 -14.95 12.48
CA ILE A 127 9.14 -14.11 13.40
C ILE A 127 7.65 -14.30 13.17
N LEU A 128 6.89 -14.37 14.27
CA LEU A 128 5.45 -14.25 14.29
C LEU A 128 5.05 -13.08 15.22
N VAL A 129 4.31 -12.12 14.68
CA VAL A 129 3.76 -11.00 15.47
C VAL A 129 2.25 -10.97 15.35
N SER A 130 1.56 -10.93 16.49
CA SER A 130 0.13 -10.65 16.54
C SER A 130 -0.14 -9.15 16.44
N LEU A 131 -1.03 -8.78 15.52
CA LEU A 131 -1.43 -7.39 15.28
C LEU A 131 -2.48 -6.90 16.29
N GLY A 132 -3.17 -7.80 16.98
CA GLY A 132 -4.26 -7.46 17.91
C GLY A 132 -3.83 -6.51 19.04
N SER A 133 -2.58 -6.56 19.47
CA SER A 133 -2.03 -5.64 20.48
C SER A 133 -1.81 -4.21 19.97
N PHE A 134 -1.63 -4.03 18.66
CA PHE A 134 -1.31 -2.74 18.05
C PHE A 134 -2.57 -1.99 17.61
N VAL A 135 -3.59 -2.70 17.12
CA VAL A 135 -4.89 -2.12 16.70
C VAL A 135 -5.58 -1.40 17.86
N LYS A 136 -5.45 -1.90 19.11
CA LYS A 136 -6.08 -1.29 20.29
C LYS A 136 -5.57 0.12 20.61
N LYS A 137 -4.32 0.43 20.26
CA LYS A 137 -3.73 1.77 20.46
C LYS A 137 -4.29 2.82 19.50
N ILE A 138 -4.78 2.42 18.32
CA ILE A 138 -5.33 3.32 17.30
C ILE A 138 -6.78 3.73 17.65
N SER A 139 -7.53 2.87 18.35
CA SER A 139 -8.92 3.12 18.74
C SER A 139 -9.14 4.10 19.92
N GLY A 140 -8.09 4.73 20.44
CA GLY A 140 -8.23 5.84 21.40
C GLY A 140 -8.44 5.45 22.87
N GLU A 141 -8.24 4.18 23.26
CA GLU A 141 -8.02 3.83 24.67
C GLU A 141 -6.57 4.13 25.03
N SER A 142 -6.34 5.39 25.40
CA SER A 142 -5.07 5.93 25.86
C SER A 142 -4.73 5.41 27.26
N ASP A 143 -3.96 4.32 27.32
CA ASP A 143 -3.06 4.06 28.45
C ASP A 143 -1.60 4.12 27.96
N SER A 144 -1.02 5.31 28.14
CA SER A 144 0.38 5.65 28.40
C SER A 144 1.46 4.60 28.10
N GLU A 145 2.21 4.78 27.00
CA GLU A 145 3.63 5.19 27.01
C GLU A 145 4.20 5.14 25.57
N ASN A 146 4.71 6.29 25.12
CA ASN A 146 5.60 6.54 23.99
C ASN A 146 5.26 5.89 22.62
N GLY A 147 4.40 6.57 21.87
CA GLY A 147 4.34 6.48 20.40
C GLY A 147 3.77 7.78 19.85
N ILE A 148 4.59 8.64 19.27
CA ILE A 148 4.17 9.95 18.74
C ILE A 148 3.58 9.72 17.35
N ILE A 149 2.26 9.52 17.27
CA ILE A 149 1.55 9.47 15.99
C ILE A 149 1.41 10.91 15.49
N LYS A 150 2.18 11.28 14.45
CA LYS A 150 1.99 12.53 13.71
C LYS A 150 0.98 12.29 12.58
N GLU A 151 -0.30 12.48 12.90
CA GLU A 151 -1.36 12.52 11.91
C GLU A 151 -1.20 13.78 11.03
N LYS A 152 -0.51 13.64 9.89
CA LYS A 152 -0.51 14.68 8.85
C LYS A 152 -1.83 14.60 8.09
N GLU A 153 -2.71 15.56 8.31
CA GLU A 153 -3.97 15.72 7.56
C GLU A 153 -3.72 15.81 6.04
N SER A 154 -3.90 14.69 5.33
CA SER A 154 -4.00 14.63 3.87
C SER A 154 -5.35 15.16 3.39
N LYS A 155 -5.49 16.49 3.32
CA LYS A 155 -6.70 17.17 2.81
C LYS A 155 -6.75 17.28 1.28
N ASP A 156 -5.64 17.03 0.57
CA ASP A 156 -5.57 17.32 -0.87
C ASP A 156 -5.97 16.14 -1.78
N VAL A 157 -5.82 14.89 -1.33
CA VAL A 157 -6.18 13.71 -2.15
C VAL A 157 -7.70 13.59 -2.31
N LYS A 158 -8.48 13.93 -1.27
CA LYS A 158 -9.96 13.90 -1.33
C LYS A 158 -10.54 14.86 -2.38
N LYS A 159 -9.90 16.00 -2.66
CA LYS A 159 -10.42 16.99 -3.62
C LYS A 159 -10.30 16.54 -5.08
N LYS A 160 -9.20 15.88 -5.45
CA LYS A 160 -8.99 15.40 -6.83
C LYS A 160 -9.96 14.27 -7.21
N SER A 161 -10.22 13.34 -6.29
CA SER A 161 -11.16 12.22 -6.51
C SER A 161 -12.60 12.71 -6.72
N LEU A 162 -13.07 13.69 -5.91
CA LEU A 162 -14.42 14.27 -6.06
C LEU A 162 -14.64 14.97 -7.41
N LEU A 163 -13.61 15.62 -7.95
CA LEU A 163 -13.69 16.33 -9.22
C LEU A 163 -13.85 15.37 -10.41
N LEU A 164 -13.14 14.23 -10.39
CA LEU A 164 -13.28 13.17 -11.38
C LEU A 164 -14.68 12.56 -11.39
N ILE A 165 -15.24 12.26 -10.22
CA ILE A 165 -16.61 11.74 -10.08
C ILE A 165 -17.63 12.72 -10.68
N PHE A 166 -17.47 14.01 -10.41
CA PHE A 166 -18.37 15.05 -10.93
C PHE A 166 -18.35 15.13 -12.46
N ILE A 167 -17.16 15.05 -13.09
CA ILE A 167 -17.02 15.06 -14.55
C ILE A 167 -17.73 13.86 -15.18
N VAL A 168 -17.55 12.66 -14.60
CA VAL A 168 -18.21 11.44 -15.09
C VAL A 168 -19.73 11.56 -15.04
N VAL A 169 -20.28 12.05 -13.93
CA VAL A 169 -21.73 12.28 -13.76
C VAL A 169 -22.25 13.27 -14.81
N LEU A 170 -21.52 14.36 -15.07
CA LEU A 170 -21.89 15.37 -16.07
C LEU A 170 -21.97 14.77 -17.48
N VAL A 171 -21.00 13.94 -17.88
CA VAL A 171 -20.97 13.27 -19.19
C VAL A 171 -22.17 12.34 -19.37
N VAL A 172 -22.51 11.56 -18.33
CA VAL A 172 -23.70 10.69 -18.34
C VAL A 172 -24.98 11.50 -18.51
N PHE A 173 -25.08 12.65 -17.84
CA PHE A 173 -26.25 13.53 -17.93
C PHE A 173 -26.42 14.14 -19.32
N ILE A 174 -25.33 14.61 -19.94
CA ILE A 174 -25.31 15.14 -21.31
C ILE A 174 -25.75 14.05 -22.31
N PHE A 175 -25.26 12.82 -22.12
CA PHE A 175 -25.64 11.69 -22.97
C PHE A 175 -27.13 11.36 -22.86
N LEU A 176 -27.68 11.30 -21.63
CA LEU A 176 -29.11 11.10 -21.39
C LEU A 176 -29.95 12.20 -22.04
N ALA A 177 -29.54 13.46 -21.91
CA ALA A 177 -30.22 14.60 -22.54
C ALA A 177 -30.26 14.46 -24.07
N MET A 178 -29.14 14.09 -24.71
CA MET A 178 -29.09 13.86 -26.16
C MET A 178 -30.03 12.72 -26.62
N VAL A 179 -30.09 11.63 -25.86
CA VAL A 179 -30.98 10.49 -26.15
C VAL A 179 -32.45 10.91 -26.06
N LEU A 180 -32.83 11.66 -25.04
CA LEU A 180 -34.19 12.19 -24.88
C LEU A 180 -34.56 13.15 -26.01
N PHE A 181 -33.63 14.03 -26.42
CA PHE A 181 -33.84 14.98 -27.52
C PHE A 181 -34.09 14.28 -28.86
N LYS A 182 -33.31 13.24 -29.19
CA LYS A 182 -33.51 12.43 -30.40
C LYS A 182 -34.87 11.71 -30.40
N LYS A 183 -35.34 11.25 -29.23
CA LYS A 183 -36.63 10.57 -29.11
C LYS A 183 -37.80 11.53 -29.35
N ARG A 184 -37.74 12.76 -28.83
CA ARG A 184 -38.76 13.80 -29.08
C ARG A 184 -38.88 14.14 -30.56
N ARG A 185 -37.77 14.31 -31.28
CA ARG A 185 -37.77 14.66 -32.71
C ARG A 185 -38.44 13.61 -33.60
N LYS A 186 -38.48 12.34 -33.19
CA LYS A 186 -39.13 11.25 -33.93
C LYS A 186 -40.65 11.23 -33.80
N ASN A 187 -41.22 11.84 -32.75
CA ASN A 187 -42.66 11.87 -32.50
C ASN A 187 -43.35 13.13 -33.08
N VAL A 188 -42.60 14.02 -33.74
CA VAL A 188 -43.11 15.27 -34.36
C VAL A 188 -43.21 15.11 -35.89
N LYS A 189 -43.31 13.88 -36.39
CA LYS A 189 -43.68 13.53 -37.76
C LYS A 189 -44.90 12.63 -37.73
#